data_AF-A0A4Y4CX45-F1
#
_entry.id   AF-A0A4Y4CX45-F1
#
_cell.length_a   1.000
_cell.length_b   1.000
_cell.length_c   1.000
_cell.angle_alpha   90.00
_cell.angle_beta   90.00
_cell.angle_gamma   90.00
#
_symmetry.space_group_name_H-M   'P 1'
#
loop_
_entity.id
_entity.type
_entity.pdbx_description
1 polymer ?
#
loop_
_entity_poly.entity_id
_entity_poly.type
_entity_poly.pdbx_seq_one_letter_code
_entity_poly.pdbx_strand_id
1 'polypeptide(L)'
;MALPNYPLDQVADLNRLQHQLDDEAWLYVKRCRPAAILVIPDEGDPIAAFDLGQDEIEVSATRRLDQMKKRIFQAIGLPLFRFRAESPDSITTDEWYALLTDEVLPKLDTGFRLRKRSVTYGFVPV
;
A
#
# COMPACT_ATOMS: atom_id res chain seq x y z
N MET A 1 9.78 5.65 5.05
CA MET A 1 9.96 6.18 3.68
C MET A 1 8.76 5.77 2.83
N ALA A 2 8.27 6.63 1.94
CA ALA A 2 7.21 6.29 1.01
C ALA A 2 7.78 5.85 -0.35
N LEU A 3 7.27 4.74 -0.89
CA LEU A 3 7.64 4.17 -2.18
C LEU A 3 6.52 4.41 -3.20
N PRO A 4 6.74 5.21 -4.26
CA PRO A 4 5.78 5.45 -5.33
C PRO A 4 5.39 4.19 -6.08
N ASN A 5 4.11 4.03 -6.44
CA ASN A 5 3.64 3.08 -7.45
C ASN A 5 4.22 1.66 -7.33
N TYR A 6 4.47 1.23 -6.09
CA TYR A 6 5.26 0.01 -5.85
C TYR A 6 4.41 -1.25 -6.12
N PRO A 7 4.96 -2.27 -6.79
CA PRO A 7 4.23 -3.51 -7.07
C PRO A 7 3.76 -4.25 -5.81
N LEU A 8 2.46 -4.56 -5.71
CA LEU A 8 1.91 -5.22 -4.53
C LEU A 8 2.46 -6.65 -4.32
N ASP A 9 2.91 -7.31 -5.38
CA ASP A 9 3.61 -8.61 -5.34
C ASP A 9 5.03 -8.53 -4.78
N GLN A 10 5.61 -7.33 -4.68
CA GLN A 10 6.87 -7.08 -3.98
C GLN A 10 6.66 -6.64 -2.53
N VAL A 11 5.42 -6.28 -2.16
CA VAL A 11 5.03 -5.84 -0.81
C VAL A 11 4.56 -7.04 0.02
N ALA A 12 3.77 -7.92 -0.57
CA ALA A 12 3.13 -9.04 0.10
C ALA A 12 3.30 -10.36 -0.68
N ASP A 13 3.37 -11.47 0.05
CA ASP A 13 3.36 -12.80 -0.56
C ASP A 13 1.95 -13.14 -1.05
N LEU A 14 1.67 -12.78 -2.30
CA LEU A 14 0.35 -12.97 -2.91
C LEU A 14 -0.05 -14.43 -3.04
N ASN A 15 0.90 -15.38 -3.04
CA ASN A 15 0.56 -16.80 -3.15
C ASN A 15 -0.32 -17.26 -1.97
N ARG A 16 -0.19 -16.61 -0.80
CA ARG A 16 -1.05 -16.86 0.36
C ARG A 16 -2.50 -16.46 0.14
N LEU A 17 -2.76 -15.58 -0.82
CA LEU A 17 -4.10 -15.09 -1.17
C LEU A 17 -4.73 -15.87 -2.31
N GLN A 18 -3.98 -16.71 -3.03
CA GLN A 18 -4.44 -17.36 -4.26
C GLN A 18 -5.74 -18.17 -4.06
N HIS A 19 -5.91 -18.79 -2.89
CA HIS A 19 -7.10 -19.58 -2.56
C HIS A 19 -8.22 -18.76 -1.90
N GLN A 20 -7.98 -17.49 -1.59
CA GLN A 20 -8.93 -16.58 -0.93
C GLN A 20 -9.57 -15.57 -1.90
N LEU A 21 -9.00 -15.45 -3.10
CA LEU A 21 -9.43 -14.52 -4.15
C LEU A 21 -10.05 -15.30 -5.30
N ASP A 22 -11.08 -14.73 -5.92
CA ASP A 22 -11.60 -15.21 -7.21
C ASP A 22 -10.65 -14.82 -8.36
N ASP A 23 -10.88 -15.36 -9.57
CA ASP A 23 -9.99 -15.15 -10.72
C ASP A 23 -9.84 -13.66 -11.10
N GLU A 24 -10.91 -12.88 -10.93
CA GLU A 24 -10.90 -11.46 -11.22
C GLU A 24 -10.05 -10.69 -10.21
N ALA A 25 -10.24 -10.96 -8.91
CA ALA A 25 -9.41 -10.38 -7.85
C ALA A 25 -7.95 -10.84 -7.93
N TRP A 26 -7.71 -12.07 -8.39
CA TRP A 26 -6.37 -12.58 -8.65
C TRP A 26 -5.67 -11.86 -9.80
N LEU A 27 -6.39 -11.56 -10.88
CA LEU A 27 -5.83 -10.76 -11.98
C LEU A 27 -5.59 -9.31 -11.55
N TYR A 28 -6.52 -8.76 -10.78
CA TYR A 28 -6.41 -7.40 -10.25
C TYR A 28 -5.22 -7.24 -9.31
N VAL A 29 -5.04 -8.13 -8.33
CA VAL A 29 -3.98 -8.00 -7.32
C VAL A 29 -2.58 -7.98 -7.94
N LYS A 30 -2.34 -8.75 -9.01
CA LYS A 30 -1.07 -8.77 -9.74
C LYS A 30 -0.75 -7.43 -10.41
N ARG A 31 -1.78 -6.72 -10.86
CA ARG A 31 -1.66 -5.41 -11.53
C ARG A 31 -1.83 -4.24 -10.56
N CYS A 32 -2.21 -4.51 -9.31
CA CYS A 32 -2.46 -3.49 -8.32
C CYS A 32 -1.17 -2.73 -7.99
N ARG A 33 -1.24 -1.40 -8.11
CA ARG A 33 -0.20 -0.45 -7.72
C ARG A 33 -0.87 0.63 -6.88
N PRO A 34 -0.70 0.63 -5.55
CA PRO A 34 -1.10 1.75 -4.73
C PRO A 34 -0.28 2.98 -5.11
N ALA A 35 -0.83 4.17 -4.88
CA ALA A 35 -0.11 5.42 -5.14
C ALA A 35 1.20 5.48 -4.34
N ALA A 36 1.19 5.01 -3.08
CA ALA A 36 2.40 4.80 -2.30
C ALA A 36 2.32 3.60 -1.34
N ILE A 37 3.49 3.05 -1.02
CA ILE A 37 3.69 2.12 0.09
C ILE A 37 4.64 2.77 1.10
N LEU A 38 4.21 2.88 2.34
CA LEU A 38 5.08 3.31 3.43
C LEU A 38 5.80 2.10 4.01
N VAL A 39 7.12 2.21 4.05
CA VAL A 39 8.03 1.20 4.60
C VAL A 39 8.83 1.77 5.78
N ILE A 40 9.21 0.88 6.70
CA ILE A 40 10.18 1.19 7.74
C ILE A 40 11.53 1.49 7.06
N PRO A 41 12.18 2.64 7.33
CA PRO A 41 13.52 2.92 6.85
C PRO A 41 14.49 1.78 7.22
N ASP A 42 15.45 1.46 6.34
CA ASP A 42 16.48 0.42 6.50
C ASP A 42 15.98 -1.03 6.57
N GLU A 43 14.78 -1.29 7.11
CA GLU A 43 14.17 -2.62 7.15
C GLU A 43 13.44 -2.95 5.84
N GLY A 44 12.82 -1.95 5.19
CA GLY A 44 12.02 -2.10 3.98
C GLY A 44 10.67 -2.80 4.18
N ASP A 45 10.31 -3.13 5.42
CA ASP A 45 9.04 -3.79 5.75
C ASP A 45 7.87 -2.82 5.55
N PRO A 46 6.81 -3.23 4.82
CA PRO A 46 5.66 -2.39 4.56
C PRO A 46 4.77 -2.26 5.79
N ILE A 47 4.31 -1.03 6.05
CA ILE A 47 3.48 -0.66 7.21
C ILE A 47 2.08 -0.25 6.76
N ALA A 48 1.98 0.46 5.64
CA ALA A 48 0.72 0.95 5.10
C ALA A 48 0.81 1.17 3.59
N ALA A 49 -0.35 1.16 2.94
CA ALA A 49 -0.53 1.58 1.56
C ALA A 49 -1.45 2.79 1.47
N PHE A 50 -1.25 3.56 0.40
CA PHE A 50 -1.94 4.82 0.16
C PHE A 50 -2.47 4.88 -1.25
N ASP A 51 -3.70 5.37 -1.37
CA ASP A 51 -4.32 5.73 -2.64
C ASP A 51 -4.83 7.16 -2.62
N LEU A 52 -4.90 7.72 -3.82
CA LEU A 52 -5.62 8.96 -4.09
C LEU A 52 -7.10 8.64 -4.25
N GLY A 53 -7.94 9.32 -3.48
CA GLY A 53 -9.39 9.28 -3.67
C GLY A 53 -9.77 9.94 -4.99
N GLN A 54 -10.59 9.25 -5.79
CA GLN A 54 -11.26 9.83 -6.96
C GLN A 54 -12.55 10.54 -6.52
N ASP A 55 -13.09 11.42 -7.35
CA ASP A 55 -14.38 12.06 -7.10
C ASP A 55 -15.51 11.02 -6.99
N GLU A 56 -16.45 11.24 -6.06
CA GLU A 56 -17.59 10.34 -5.79
C GLU A 56 -18.50 10.09 -7.00
N ILE A 57 -18.33 10.87 -8.08
CA ILE A 57 -19.15 10.85 -9.30
C ILE A 57 -18.72 9.71 -10.25
N GLU A 58 -17.56 9.07 -10.05
CA GLU A 58 -17.13 7.94 -10.89
C GLU A 58 -17.93 6.65 -10.61
N VAL A 59 -18.99 6.51 -11.41
CA VAL A 59 -19.64 5.31 -11.99
C VAL A 59 -19.29 3.96 -11.34
N SER A 60 -20.33 3.21 -10.96
CA SER A 60 -20.36 1.85 -10.39
C SER A 60 -19.21 0.86 -10.69
N ALA A 61 -18.57 0.94 -11.86
CA ALA A 61 -17.36 0.19 -12.18
C ALA A 61 -16.21 0.46 -11.20
N THR A 62 -16.00 1.71 -10.78
CA THR A 62 -14.96 2.11 -9.84
C THR A 62 -15.24 1.52 -8.47
N ARG A 63 -16.51 1.52 -8.03
CA ARG A 63 -16.93 0.95 -6.74
C ARG A 63 -16.61 -0.55 -6.59
N ARG A 64 -16.74 -1.34 -7.66
CA ARG A 64 -16.41 -2.77 -7.65
C ARG A 64 -14.91 -2.98 -7.45
N LEU A 65 -14.08 -2.31 -8.25
CA LEU A 65 -12.61 -2.40 -8.14
C LEU A 65 -12.14 -1.93 -6.76
N ASP A 66 -12.81 -0.92 -6.24
CA ASP A 66 -12.51 -0.30 -4.96
C ASP A 66 -12.83 -1.23 -3.77
N GLN A 67 -13.98 -1.92 -3.81
CA GLN A 67 -14.32 -2.98 -2.87
C GLN A 67 -13.34 -4.17 -2.96
N MET A 68 -12.96 -4.55 -4.16
CA MET A 68 -12.00 -5.63 -4.40
C MET A 68 -10.62 -5.27 -3.81
N LYS A 69 -10.14 -4.05 -4.04
CA LYS A 69 -8.90 -3.54 -3.43
C LYS A 69 -8.99 -3.57 -1.91
N LYS A 70 -10.07 -3.07 -1.32
CA LYS A 70 -10.26 -3.11 0.14
C LYS A 70 -10.16 -4.54 0.70
N ARG A 71 -10.82 -5.52 0.07
CA ARG A 71 -10.76 -6.94 0.48
C ARG A 71 -9.35 -7.51 0.40
N ILE A 72 -8.62 -7.19 -0.68
CA ILE A 72 -7.22 -7.63 -0.87
C ILE A 72 -6.32 -7.10 0.24
N PHE A 73 -6.38 -5.80 0.54
CA PHE A 73 -5.55 -5.19 1.58
C PHE A 73 -5.88 -5.72 2.99
N GLN A 74 -7.16 -5.96 3.26
CA GLN A 74 -7.59 -6.66 4.48
C GLN A 74 -7.01 -8.08 4.57
N ALA A 75 -7.02 -8.85 3.49
CA ALA A 75 -6.48 -10.21 3.48
C ALA A 75 -4.95 -10.25 3.61
N ILE A 76 -4.25 -9.24 3.09
CA ILE A 76 -2.80 -9.05 3.28
C ILE A 76 -2.48 -8.65 4.73
N GLY A 77 -3.43 -8.04 5.44
CA GLY A 77 -3.20 -7.42 6.73
C GLY A 77 -2.47 -6.09 6.64
N LEU A 78 -2.42 -5.46 5.46
CA LEU A 78 -1.79 -4.17 5.23
C LEU A 78 -2.85 -3.07 5.24
N PRO A 79 -2.82 -2.12 6.18
CA PRO A 79 -3.72 -0.98 6.18
C PRO A 79 -3.66 -0.21 4.85
N LEU A 80 -4.83 0.11 4.30
CA LEU A 80 -4.97 0.97 3.12
C LEU A 80 -5.68 2.26 3.52
N PHE A 81 -5.00 3.39 3.39
CA PHE A 81 -5.58 4.71 3.60
C PHE A 81 -5.83 5.39 2.26
N ARG A 82 -6.87 6.22 2.23
CA ARG A 82 -7.17 7.05 1.06
C ARG A 82 -7.16 8.49 1.47
N PHE A 83 -6.50 9.29 0.63
CA PHE A 83 -6.42 10.72 0.82
C PHE A 83 -6.91 11.43 -0.42
N ARG A 84 -7.56 12.56 -0.19
CA ARG A 84 -7.90 13.52 -1.22
C ARG A 84 -7.21 14.82 -0.84
N ALA A 85 -6.37 15.33 -1.71
CA ALA A 85 -5.91 16.71 -1.57
C ALA A 85 -7.11 17.64 -1.79
N GLU A 86 -7.23 18.70 -1.00
CA GLU A 86 -8.28 19.70 -1.20
C GLU A 86 -8.17 20.36 -2.58
N SER A 87 -6.96 20.44 -3.12
CA SER A 87 -6.66 20.98 -4.45
C SER A 87 -5.62 20.09 -5.15
N PRO A 88 -6.04 18.95 -5.75
CA PRO A 88 -5.14 17.96 -6.33
C PRO A 88 -4.30 18.52 -7.49
N ASP A 89 -4.80 19.53 -8.21
CA ASP A 89 -4.07 20.18 -9.31
C ASP A 89 -2.92 21.09 -8.83
N SER A 90 -2.88 21.39 -7.53
CA SER A 90 -1.90 22.32 -6.94
C SER A 90 -0.79 21.64 -6.14
N ILE A 91 -0.91 20.33 -5.87
CA ILE A 91 0.07 19.61 -5.06
C ILE A 91 1.14 18.98 -5.95
N THR A 92 2.40 19.23 -5.63
CA THR A 92 3.52 18.54 -6.27
C THR A 92 3.67 17.13 -5.71
N THR A 93 4.35 16.27 -6.46
CA THR A 93 4.67 14.90 -6.03
C THR A 93 5.42 14.88 -4.69
N ASP A 94 6.35 15.81 -4.48
CA ASP A 94 7.16 15.87 -3.25
C ASP A 94 6.32 16.30 -2.04
N GLU A 95 5.45 17.30 -2.20
CA GLU A 95 4.51 17.74 -1.16
C GLU A 95 3.54 16.61 -0.79
N TRP A 96 3.15 15.77 -1.75
CA TRP A 96 2.32 14.61 -1.49
C TRP A 96 3.03 13.57 -0.60
N TYR A 97 4.31 13.28 -0.86
CA TYR A 97 5.09 12.37 -0.02
C TYR A 97 5.42 12.95 1.36
N ALA A 98 5.64 14.27 1.44
CA ALA A 98 5.77 14.97 2.71
C ALA A 98 4.49 14.83 3.55
N LEU A 99 3.31 15.05 2.96
CA LEU A 99 2.02 14.82 3.61
C LEU A 99 1.87 13.40 4.17
N LEU A 100 2.22 12.37 3.41
CA LEU A 100 2.19 10.99 3.90
C LEU A 100 3.13 10.74 5.09
N THR A 101 4.28 11.41 5.10
CA THR A 101 5.29 11.24 6.15
C THR A 101 4.97 12.06 7.39
N ASP A 102 4.47 13.27 7.23
CA ASP A 102 4.34 14.25 8.32
C ASP A 102 2.94 14.22 8.96
N GLU A 103 1.88 14.00 8.18
CA GLU A 103 0.50 14.05 8.68
C GLU A 103 -0.10 12.67 8.97
N VAL A 104 0.35 11.66 8.24
CA VAL A 104 -0.27 10.32 8.24
C VAL A 104 0.49 9.34 9.12
N LEU A 105 1.82 9.25 8.96
CA LEU A 105 2.67 8.37 9.76
C LEU A 105 2.46 8.56 11.29
N PRO A 106 2.37 9.78 11.85
CA PRO A 106 2.21 9.95 13.30
C PRO A 106 0.86 9.46 13.84
N LYS A 107 -0.15 9.37 12.98
CA LYS A 107 -1.52 8.94 13.32
C LYS A 107 -1.76 7.46 13.04
N LEU A 108 -0.76 6.80 12.47
CA LEU A 108 -0.82 5.42 12.02
C LEU A 108 -0.44 4.52 13.19
N ASP A 109 -1.40 3.78 13.73
CA ASP A 109 -1.08 2.66 14.62
C ASP A 109 -0.45 1.56 13.76
N THR A 110 0.88 1.46 13.82
CA THR A 110 1.64 0.49 13.04
C THR A 110 1.42 -0.95 13.50
N GLY A 111 0.69 -1.17 14.60
CA GLY A 111 0.26 -2.48 15.07
C GLY A 111 1.37 -3.52 15.18
N PHE A 112 1.00 -4.80 15.04
CA PHE A 112 1.93 -5.92 14.95
C PHE A 112 2.60 -5.95 13.58
N ARG A 113 3.93 -5.93 13.56
CA ARG A 113 4.74 -6.06 12.32
C ARG A 113 4.29 -7.27 11.50
N LEU A 114 3.98 -7.06 10.22
CA LEU A 114 3.63 -8.13 9.27
C LEU A 114 4.75 -9.17 9.12
N ARG A 115 6.00 -8.77 9.40
CA ARG A 115 7.16 -9.66 9.51
C ARG A 115 7.95 -9.33 10.78
N LYS A 116 8.27 -10.35 11.58
CA LYS A 116 9.43 -10.32 12.48
C LYS A 116 10.58 -10.95 11.73
N ARG A 117 11.54 -10.15 11.26
CA ARG A 117 12.72 -10.70 10.60
C ARG A 117 13.73 -11.15 11.67
N SER A 118 14.09 -12.43 11.65
CA SER A 118 15.34 -12.90 12.25
C SER A 118 16.48 -12.45 11.33
N VAL A 119 17.39 -11.63 11.83
CA VAL A 119 18.51 -11.11 11.05
C VAL A 119 19.54 -12.22 10.86
N THR A 120 19.43 -13.00 9.78
CA THR A 120 20.40 -14.06 9.43
C THR A 120 21.47 -13.60 8.43
N TYR A 121 21.55 -12.29 8.12
CA TYR A 121 22.51 -11.80 7.13
C TYR A 121 23.56 -10.91 7.78
N GLY A 122 24.80 -11.36 7.75
CA GLY A 122 26.00 -10.59 8.01
C GLY A 122 26.88 -10.61 6.75
N PHE A 123 27.48 -9.47 6.40
CA PHE A 123 28.49 -9.42 5.35
C PHE A 123 29.74 -10.16 5.82
N VAL A 124 30.23 -11.11 5.00
CA VAL A 124 31.59 -11.63 5.12
C VAL A 124 32.46 -10.77 4.22
N PRO A 125 33.41 -9.98 4.74
CA PRO A 125 34.34 -9.24 3.91
C PRO A 125 35.20 -10.22 3.08
N VAL A 126 35.48 -9.87 1.83
CA VAL A 126 36.47 -10.56 0.97
C VAL A 126 37.72 -9.69 0.90
#